data_AF-C0XNZ4-F1
#
_entry.id   AF-C0XNZ4-F1
#
_cell.length_a   1.000
_cell.length_b   1.000
_cell.length_c   1.000
_cell.angle_alpha   90.00
_cell.angle_beta   90.00
_cell.angle_gamma   90.00
#
_symmetry.space_group_name_H-M   'P 1'
#
loop_
_entity.id
_entity.type
_entity.pdbx_description
1 polymer ?
#
loop_
_entity_poly.entity_id
_entity_poly.type
_entity_poly.pdbx_seq_one_letter_code
_entity_poly.pdbx_strand_id
1 'polypeptide(L)' 'MQVADLLASAVFHARKKIEDNGLEKFLEDRTPKARLSKDIAAALGESHFADCRTQLLKLQTSHEKSLTELTRASNEVI' A
#
# COMPACT_ATOMS: atom_id res chain seq x y z
N MET A 1 -8.03 -2.41 16.62
CA MET A 1 -7.15 -1.27 16.33
C MET A 1 -5.74 -1.76 15.96
N GLN A 2 -4.99 -2.38 16.87
CA GLN A 2 -3.61 -2.83 16.64
C GLN A 2 -3.40 -3.76 15.42
N VAL A 3 -4.34 -4.68 15.16
CA VAL A 3 -4.25 -5.58 13.99
C VAL A 3 -4.43 -4.82 12.67
N ALA A 4 -5.30 -3.82 12.64
CA ALA A 4 -5.52 -2.98 11.46
C ALA A 4 -4.30 -2.10 11.18
N ASP A 5 -3.64 -1.57 12.22
CA ASP A 5 -2.43 -0.77 12.08
C ASP A 5 -1.24 -1.62 11.58
N LEU A 6 -1.12 -2.86 12.07
CA LEU A 6 -0.13 -3.82 11.60
C LEU A 6 -0.34 -4.18 10.12
N LEU A 7 -1.60 -4.45 9.76
CA LEU A 7 -2.02 -4.73 8.38
C LEU A 7 -1.64 -3.55 7.46
N ALA A 8 -2.06 -2.33 7.82
CA ALA A 8 -1.76 -1.13 7.04
C ALA A 8 -0.24 -0.90 6.87
N SER A 9 0.53 -1.10 7.94
CA SER A 9 2.00 -0.95 7.91
C SER A 9 2.68 -2.01 7.03
N ALA A 10 2.20 -3.25 7.03
CA ALA A 10 2.71 -4.33 6.20
C ALA A 10 2.38 -4.10 4.71
N VAL A 11 1.14 -3.70 4.40
CA VAL A 11 0.73 -3.36 3.03
C VAL A 11 1.56 -2.19 2.51
N PHE A 12 1.67 -1.10 3.27
CA PHE A 12 2.46 0.07 2.87
C PHE A 12 3.93 -0.29 2.61
N HIS A 13 4.53 -1.12 3.47
CA HIS A 13 5.90 -1.58 3.29
C HIS A 13 6.09 -2.34 1.97
N ALA A 14 5.17 -3.25 1.63
CA ALA A 14 5.24 -3.99 0.38
C ALA A 14 5.15 -3.05 -0.83
N ARG A 15 4.16 -2.15 -0.85
CA ARG A 15 3.95 -1.21 -1.95
C ARG A 15 5.15 -0.30 -2.17
N LYS A 16 5.72 0.24 -1.09
CA LYS A 16 6.92 1.08 -1.14
C LYS A 16 8.16 0.28 -1.59
N LYS A 17 8.34 -0.94 -1.13
CA LYS A 17 9.48 -1.78 -1.53
C LYS A 17 9.43 -2.18 -3.00
N ILE A 18 8.23 -2.49 -3.51
CA ILE A 18 8.00 -2.76 -4.93
C ILE A 18 8.27 -1.50 -5.75
N GLU A 19 7.85 -0.33 -5.28
CA GLU A 19 8.13 0.95 -5.95
C GLU A 19 9.64 1.26 -6.00
N ASP A 20 10.35 1.08 -4.90
CA ASP A 20 11.77 1.44 -4.79
C ASP A 20 12.69 0.47 -5.54
N ASN A 21 12.35 -0.84 -5.54
CA ASN A 21 13.27 -1.90 -5.96
C ASN A 21 12.74 -2.77 -7.11
N GLY A 22 11.48 -2.60 -7.50
CA GLY A 22 10.79 -3.48 -8.43
C GLY A 22 10.19 -4.71 -7.75
N LEU A 23 9.22 -5.32 -8.43
CA LEU A 23 8.47 -6.47 -7.94
C LEU A 23 9.36 -7.71 -7.72
N GLU A 24 10.27 -8.01 -8.65
CA GLU A 24 11.16 -9.17 -8.57
C GLU A 24 12.01 -9.17 -7.29
N LYS A 25 12.65 -8.04 -6.99
CA LYS A 25 13.44 -7.88 -5.76
C LYS A 25 12.60 -7.98 -4.49
N PHE A 26 11.34 -7.52 -4.52
CA PHE A 26 10.43 -7.68 -3.41
C PHE A 26 10.02 -9.15 -3.20
N LEU A 27 9.80 -9.92 -4.28
CA LEU A 27 9.48 -11.34 -4.19
C LEU A 27 10.63 -12.16 -3.55
N GLU A 28 11.88 -11.75 -3.76
CA GLU A 28 13.06 -12.34 -3.13
C GLU A 28 13.28 -11.89 -1.67
N ASP A 29 12.64 -10.80 -1.22
CA ASP A 29 12.80 -10.26 0.14
C ASP A 29 12.31 -11.25 1.20
N ARG A 30 13.21 -11.65 2.12
CA ARG A 30 12.97 -12.61 3.21
C ARG A 30 12.78 -11.96 4.57
N THR A 31 12.72 -10.62 4.65
CA THR A 31 12.48 -9.92 5.92
C THR A 31 11.14 -10.35 6.52
N PRO A 32 11.02 -10.39 7.87
CA PRO A 32 9.77 -10.75 8.54
C PRO A 32 8.57 -9.91 8.07
N LYS A 33 8.81 -8.62 7.78
CA LYS A 33 7.78 -7.70 7.29
C LYS A 33 7.36 -8.01 5.85
N ALA A 34 8.29 -8.34 4.96
CA ALA A 34 7.96 -8.75 3.60
C ALA A 34 7.20 -10.09 3.57
N ARG A 35 7.58 -11.03 4.43
CA ARG A 35 6.85 -12.30 4.61
C ARG A 35 5.41 -12.05 5.07
N LEU A 36 5.23 -11.25 6.12
CA LEU A 36 3.91 -10.89 6.61
C LEU A 36 3.05 -10.26 5.50
N SER A 37 3.60 -9.33 4.72
CA SER A 37 2.87 -8.73 3.60
C SER A 37 2.47 -9.75 2.53
N LYS A 38 3.34 -10.72 2.21
CA LYS A 38 3.04 -11.79 1.24
C LYS A 38 1.92 -12.71 1.75
N ASP A 39 1.99 -13.09 3.03
CA ASP A 39 0.97 -13.92 3.67
C ASP A 39 -0.39 -13.20 3.72
N ILE A 40 -0.40 -11.88 3.96
CA ILE A 40 -1.60 -11.05 3.90
C ILE A 40 -2.16 -11.02 2.47
N ALA A 41 -1.33 -10.80 1.45
CA ALA A 41 -1.79 -10.78 0.07
C ALA A 41 -2.44 -12.13 -0.31
N ALA A 42 -1.79 -13.24 0.02
CA ALA A 42 -2.31 -14.58 -0.20
C ALA A 42 -3.65 -14.82 0.51
N ALA A 43 -3.80 -14.36 1.76
CA ALA A 43 -5.05 -14.46 2.51
C ALA A 43 -6.20 -13.65 1.89
N LEU A 44 -5.89 -12.60 1.13
CA LEU A 44 -6.86 -11.78 0.39
C LEU A 44 -7.15 -12.33 -1.02
N GLY A 45 -6.49 -13.42 -1.43
CA GLY A 45 -6.59 -13.97 -2.79
C GLY A 45 -5.80 -13.18 -3.84
N GLU A 46 -4.92 -12.27 -3.40
CA GLU A 46 -4.07 -11.45 -4.25
C GLU A 46 -2.66 -12.04 -4.34
N SER A 47 -2.03 -11.92 -5.51
CA SER A 47 -0.66 -12.41 -5.70
C SER A 47 0.40 -11.46 -5.12
N HIS A 48 0.15 -10.15 -5.20
CA HIS A 48 1.00 -9.10 -4.66
C HIS A 48 0.20 -7.80 -4.54
N PHE A 49 0.69 -6.86 -3.71
CA PHE A 49 0.13 -5.52 -3.68
C PHE A 49 0.64 -4.71 -4.87
N ALA A 50 -0.28 -4.03 -5.55
CA ALA A 50 0.04 -3.04 -6.56
C ALA A 50 0.96 -1.95 -5.97
N ASP A 51 1.95 -1.51 -6.75
CA ASP A 51 2.87 -0.45 -6.33
C ASP A 51 2.10 0.87 -6.03
N CYS A 52 2.78 1.86 -5.46
CA CYS A 52 2.14 3.14 -5.13
C CYS A 52 1.69 3.94 -6.37
N ARG A 53 2.20 3.61 -7.57
CA ARG A 53 1.96 4.28 -8.86
C ARG A 53 0.82 3.62 -9.65
N THR A 54 0.65 2.31 -9.51
CA THR A 54 -0.47 1.53 -10.03
C THR A 54 -1.65 1.72 -9.09
N GLN A 55 -2.51 2.68 -9.45
CA GLN A 55 -3.79 3.03 -8.82
C GLN A 55 -3.96 2.49 -7.40
N LEU A 56 -3.64 3.34 -6.42
CA LEU A 56 -4.15 3.20 -5.05
C LEU A 56 -5.58 2.69 -5.11
N LEU A 57 -5.80 1.45 -4.67
CA LEU A 57 -7.12 0.94 -4.35
C LEU A 57 -7.78 2.06 -3.56
N LYS A 58 -8.80 2.69 -4.15
CA LYS A 58 -9.63 3.69 -3.48
C LYS A 58 -10.38 2.92 -2.39
N LEU A 59 -9.72 2.69 -1.27
CA LEU A 59 -10.36 2.38 -0.02
C LEU A 59 -11.32 3.54 0.20
N GLN A 60 -12.62 3.32 -0.03
CA GLN A 60 -13.65 4.26 0.34
C GLN A 60 -13.61 4.38 1.86
N THR A 61 -12.90 5.38 2.34
CA THR A 61 -13.11 5.89 3.67
C THR A 61 -14.45 6.62 3.66
N SER A 62 -15.13 6.69 4.80
CA SER A 62 -16.41 7.41 4.96
C SER A 62 -16.33 8.93 4.73
N HIS A 63 -15.22 9.41 4.16
CA HIS A 63 -14.95 10.80 3.85
C HIS A 63 -14.96 10.97 2.33
N GLU A 64 -15.69 11.99 1.85
CA GLU A 64 -15.91 12.23 0.43
C GLU A 64 -14.62 12.50 -0.38
N LYS A 65 -13.54 12.91 0.28
CA LYS A 65 -12.25 13.26 -0.35
C LYS A 65 -11.08 12.75 0.48
N SER A 66 -10.10 12.17 -0.20
CA SER A 66 -8.82 11.78 0.38
C SER A 66 -7.96 13.01 0.70
N LEU A 67 -7.03 12.89 1.66
CA LEU A 67 -6.06 13.94 1.97
C LEU A 67 -5.27 14.40 0.73
N THR A 68 -4.94 13.46 -0.16
CA THR A 68 -4.26 13.76 -1.42
C THR A 68 -5.12 14.61 -2.36
N GLU A 69 -6.42 14.35 -2.44
CA GLU A 69 -7.37 15.17 -3.22
C GLU A 69 -7.53 16.57 -2.61
N LEU A 70 -7.52 16.69 -1.27
CA LEU A 70 -7.55 17.98 -0.58
C LEU A 70 -6.28 18.79 -0.81
N THR A 71 -5.10 18.16 -0.73
CA THR A 71 -3.82 18.84 -0.98
C THR A 71 -3.69 19.29 -2.44
N ARG A 72 -4.19 18.49 -3.39
CA ARG A 72 -4.19 18.85 -4.81
C ARG A 72 -5.14 20.02 -5.10
N ALA A 73 -6.35 20.01 -4.55
CA ALA A 73 -7.29 21.13 -4.66
C ALA A 73 -6.72 22.42 -4.05
N SER A 74 -5.93 22.33 -2.98
CA SER A 74 -5.25 23.48 -2.38
C SER A 74 -4.11 24.03 -3.24
N ASN A 75 -3.45 23.18 -4.04
CA ASN A 75 -2.34 23.58 -4.91
C ASN A 75 -2.80 24.10 -6.30
N GLU A 76 -4.03 23.80 -6.72
CA GLU A 76 -4.63 24.33 -7.95
C GLU A 76 -5.21 25.76 -7.78
N VAL A 77 -5.11 26.34 -6.57
CA VAL A 77 -5.59 27.70 -6.23
C VAL A 77 -4.47 28.76 -6.25
N ILE A 78 -3.29 28.43 -6.80
CA ILE A 78 -2.18 29.38 -7.01
C ILE A 78 -1.89 29.52 -8.52
#